data_AF-T0GY06-F1
#
_entry.id   AF-T0GY06-F1
#
_cell.length_a   1.000
_cell.length_b   1.000
_cell.length_c   1.000
_cell.angle_alpha   90.00
_cell.angle_beta   90.00
_cell.angle_gamma   90.00
#
_symmetry.space_group_name_H-M   'P 1'
#
loop_
_entity.id
_entity.type
_entity.pdbx_description
1 polymer ?
#
loop_
_entity_poly.entity_id
_entity_poly.type
_entity_poly.pdbx_seq_one_letter_code
_entity_poly.pdbx_strand_id
1 'polypeptide(L)'
;MALTLGPAPASAASSAAAVTDCPLRDMPFSLGSPLIDILLSPAAHAVVESEAPGAIAKMPPMFRGTTAPSFASILTLKDAGSFLRLNGAQLAAIDRKLKLLPVTASDRQARCARYDNDRPVFDLPRGKPRILLFEKMTGYRDGPSVDAAHEAFFAMAKRKGWAIAATDKGGAIHPKTLAQFDAVIWNNVSGDVLTLSQRKALQHFLKRGGGFVAVHGSAGDPATFWDWYADDLIGARFAGHPMGPQFQDARIVVEDREGPVGQGLPPEWTMKDEWYSFKNNPRASGSAIIATLDERSYSPKGMGGQDLRMGGDHPIAWTRCMGRGRVFYSAIGHRPEAYSDPAYVKMLENAVGWSAKGRQDGCTSSASGATGRD
;
A
#
# COMPACT_ATOMS: atom_id res chain seq x y z
N MET A 1 39.24 41.23 -12.73
CA MET A 1 39.03 40.05 -13.61
C MET A 1 38.05 39.12 -12.92
N ALA A 2 36.78 39.16 -13.29
CA ALA A 2 35.75 38.26 -12.78
C ALA A 2 35.62 37.08 -13.76
N LEU A 3 35.88 35.87 -13.28
CA LEU A 3 35.70 34.62 -14.04
C LEU A 3 34.20 34.29 -14.06
N THR A 4 33.59 34.40 -15.23
CA THR A 4 32.25 33.89 -15.50
C THR A 4 32.33 32.37 -15.72
N LEU A 5 31.79 31.60 -14.78
CA LEU A 5 31.55 30.16 -14.94
C LEU A 5 30.39 29.99 -15.95
N GLY A 6 30.68 29.41 -17.10
CA GLY A 6 29.67 29.03 -18.09
C GLY A 6 28.78 27.90 -17.58
N PRO A 7 27.56 27.76 -18.13
CA PRO A 7 26.63 26.71 -17.72
C PRO A 7 27.20 25.33 -18.06
N ALA A 8 27.12 24.41 -17.11
CA ALA A 8 27.47 23.01 -17.31
C ALA A 8 26.60 22.41 -18.43
N PRO A 9 27.15 21.53 -19.28
CA PRO A 9 26.37 20.91 -20.34
C PRO A 9 25.27 20.04 -19.72
N ALA A 10 24.04 20.20 -20.23
CA ALA A 10 22.92 19.34 -19.89
C ALA A 10 23.27 17.89 -20.23
N SER A 11 23.33 17.03 -19.22
CA SER A 11 23.44 15.59 -19.40
C SER A 11 22.27 15.10 -20.25
N ALA A 12 22.56 14.57 -21.44
CA ALA A 12 21.56 13.90 -22.26
C ALA A 12 20.93 12.78 -21.43
N ALA A 13 19.64 12.94 -21.10
CA ALA A 13 18.86 11.89 -20.47
C ALA A 13 18.78 10.72 -21.46
N SER A 14 19.56 9.67 -21.23
CA SER A 14 19.37 8.38 -21.89
C SER A 14 17.92 7.97 -21.67
N SER A 15 17.10 7.92 -22.72
CA SER A 15 15.70 7.49 -22.58
C SER A 15 15.70 6.05 -22.07
N ALA A 16 15.33 5.85 -20.82
CA ALA A 16 15.19 4.52 -20.25
C ALA A 16 14.24 3.70 -21.17
N ALA A 17 14.59 2.43 -21.42
CA ALA A 17 13.77 1.57 -22.24
C ALA A 17 12.36 1.46 -21.64
N ALA A 18 11.33 1.51 -22.48
CA ALA A 18 9.94 1.42 -22.04
C ALA A 18 9.70 0.12 -21.26
N VAL A 19 8.99 0.24 -20.13
CA VAL A 19 8.62 -0.92 -19.32
C VAL A 19 7.63 -1.78 -20.09
N THR A 20 7.88 -3.09 -20.14
CA THR A 20 7.04 -4.06 -20.88
C THR A 20 6.62 -5.27 -20.04
N ASP A 21 7.20 -5.46 -18.85
CA ASP A 21 6.87 -6.54 -17.92
C ASP A 21 5.91 -6.06 -16.80
N CYS A 22 4.94 -5.21 -17.16
CA CYS A 22 3.99 -4.69 -16.19
C CYS A 22 2.79 -5.63 -15.95
N PRO A 23 2.22 -5.62 -14.73
CA PRO A 23 0.96 -6.28 -14.42
C PRO A 23 -0.18 -5.87 -15.35
N LEU A 24 -1.10 -6.81 -15.59
CA LEU A 24 -2.31 -6.63 -16.41
C LEU A 24 -2.08 -6.17 -17.86
N ARG A 25 -0.83 -6.06 -18.34
CA ARG A 25 -0.50 -5.59 -19.70
C ARG A 25 -1.37 -6.21 -20.79
N ASP A 26 -1.49 -7.52 -20.77
CA ASP A 26 -2.16 -8.32 -21.81
C ASP A 26 -3.56 -8.78 -21.39
N MET A 27 -4.04 -8.39 -20.20
CA MET A 27 -5.33 -8.86 -19.70
C MET A 27 -6.49 -8.29 -20.51
N PRO A 28 -7.46 -9.12 -20.94
CA PRO A 28 -8.68 -8.64 -21.57
C PRO A 28 -9.39 -7.59 -20.70
N PHE A 29 -10.03 -6.61 -21.34
CA PHE A 29 -10.85 -5.64 -20.61
C PHE A 29 -12.07 -6.33 -19.99
N SER A 30 -12.45 -5.89 -18.80
CA SER A 30 -13.64 -6.37 -18.09
C SER A 30 -14.06 -5.35 -17.03
N LEU A 31 -15.17 -5.62 -16.32
CA LEU A 31 -15.52 -4.85 -15.13
C LEU A 31 -14.46 -4.91 -14.01
N GLY A 32 -13.61 -5.95 -14.02
CA GLY A 32 -12.49 -6.09 -13.07
C GLY A 32 -11.24 -5.32 -13.49
N SER A 33 -11.21 -4.69 -14.67
CA SER A 33 -10.08 -3.86 -15.09
C SER A 33 -9.95 -2.62 -14.20
N PRO A 34 -8.71 -2.16 -13.92
CA PRO A 34 -8.49 -0.85 -13.31
C PRO A 34 -9.22 0.23 -14.12
N LEU A 35 -9.90 1.15 -13.45
CA LEU A 35 -10.62 2.23 -14.12
C LEU A 35 -9.69 3.05 -15.01
N ILE A 36 -8.45 3.30 -14.57
CA ILE A 36 -7.44 4.02 -15.36
C ILE A 36 -7.18 3.33 -16.72
N ASP A 37 -7.19 2.00 -16.78
CA ASP A 37 -6.95 1.26 -18.03
C ASP A 37 -8.15 1.42 -18.99
N ILE A 38 -9.37 1.56 -18.46
CA ILE A 38 -10.58 1.87 -19.25
C ILE A 38 -10.52 3.29 -19.79
N LEU A 39 -10.09 4.26 -18.97
CA LEU A 39 -9.99 5.66 -19.35
C LEU A 39 -8.87 5.93 -20.38
N LEU A 40 -7.78 5.17 -20.32
CA LEU A 40 -6.66 5.29 -21.26
C LEU A 40 -6.95 4.69 -22.65
N SER A 41 -7.91 3.76 -22.75
CA SER A 41 -8.25 3.09 -24.01
C SER A 41 -9.47 3.74 -24.65
N PRO A 42 -9.34 4.41 -25.82
CA PRO A 42 -10.48 5.03 -26.50
C PRO A 42 -11.62 4.05 -26.79
N ALA A 43 -11.28 2.80 -27.13
CA ALA A 43 -12.26 1.76 -27.43
C ALA A 43 -13.01 1.30 -26.15
N ALA A 44 -12.29 1.05 -25.05
CA ALA A 44 -12.93 0.65 -23.80
C ALA A 44 -13.79 1.78 -23.21
N HIS A 45 -13.29 3.03 -23.27
CA HIS A 45 -14.02 4.22 -22.90
C HIS A 45 -15.33 4.36 -23.69
N ALA A 46 -15.28 4.18 -25.02
CA ALA A 46 -16.47 4.23 -25.88
C ALA A 46 -17.51 3.15 -25.54
N VAL A 47 -17.09 1.96 -25.09
CA VAL A 47 -18.02 0.93 -24.63
C VAL A 47 -18.82 1.41 -23.42
N VAL A 48 -18.17 2.01 -22.42
CA VAL A 48 -18.86 2.53 -21.23
C VAL A 48 -19.82 3.65 -21.62
N GLU A 49 -19.37 4.60 -22.44
CA GLU A 49 -20.21 5.71 -22.91
C GLU A 49 -21.40 5.24 -23.77
N SER A 50 -21.29 4.11 -24.48
CA SER A 50 -22.41 3.56 -25.27
C SER A 50 -23.54 3.00 -24.40
N GLU A 51 -23.23 2.54 -23.19
CA GLU A 51 -24.20 1.94 -22.25
C GLU A 51 -24.62 2.94 -21.16
N ALA A 52 -23.81 3.96 -20.91
CA ALA A 52 -24.04 4.99 -19.91
C ALA A 52 -23.51 6.37 -20.37
N PRO A 53 -24.20 7.04 -21.31
CA PRO A 53 -23.73 8.30 -21.87
C PRO A 53 -23.51 9.40 -20.82
N GLY A 54 -22.32 10.00 -20.86
CA GLY A 54 -21.87 11.08 -20.00
C GLY A 54 -21.59 10.67 -18.56
N ALA A 55 -21.60 9.37 -18.23
CA ALA A 55 -21.42 8.91 -16.85
C ALA A 55 -20.00 9.19 -16.35
N ILE A 56 -18.96 8.98 -17.18
CA ILE A 56 -17.56 9.25 -16.81
C ILE A 56 -17.31 10.75 -16.63
N ALA A 57 -17.96 11.59 -17.44
CA ALA A 57 -17.86 13.05 -17.32
C ALA A 57 -18.48 13.59 -16.03
N LYS A 58 -19.48 12.90 -15.47
CA LYS A 58 -20.14 13.26 -14.21
C LYS A 58 -19.38 12.80 -12.96
N MET A 59 -18.37 11.94 -13.11
CA MET A 59 -17.55 11.51 -11.98
C MET A 59 -16.78 12.70 -11.39
N PRO A 60 -16.57 12.76 -10.07
CA PRO A 60 -15.68 13.75 -9.49
C PRO A 60 -14.27 13.66 -10.09
N PRO A 61 -13.57 14.80 -10.34
CA PRO A 61 -12.28 14.82 -11.05
C PRO A 61 -11.23 13.85 -10.50
N MET A 62 -11.19 13.66 -9.17
CA MET A 62 -10.26 12.76 -8.49
C MET A 62 -10.34 11.30 -8.97
N PHE A 63 -11.49 10.84 -9.47
CA PHE A 63 -11.71 9.46 -9.90
C PHE A 63 -11.45 9.20 -11.39
N ARG A 64 -11.12 10.24 -12.17
CA ARG A 64 -11.01 10.16 -13.63
C ARG A 64 -9.66 10.64 -14.19
N GLY A 65 -8.64 10.69 -13.33
CA GLY A 65 -7.26 10.99 -13.72
C GLY A 65 -6.62 9.83 -14.49
N THR A 66 -5.94 10.14 -15.60
CA THR A 66 -5.25 9.16 -16.46
C THR A 66 -3.73 9.12 -16.27
N THR A 67 -3.20 9.91 -15.34
CA THR A 67 -1.78 9.96 -15.01
C THR A 67 -1.60 9.54 -13.56
N ALA A 68 -0.73 8.56 -13.30
CA ALA A 68 -0.38 8.15 -11.95
C ALA A 68 0.47 9.23 -11.24
N PRO A 69 0.27 9.50 -9.93
CA PRO A 69 -0.71 8.89 -9.04
C PRO A 69 -2.17 9.30 -9.35
N SER A 70 -3.07 8.32 -9.39
CA SER A 70 -4.50 8.51 -9.68
C SER A 70 -5.36 7.50 -8.91
N PHE A 71 -6.47 7.98 -8.36
CA PHE A 71 -7.49 7.15 -7.71
C PHE A 71 -8.11 6.13 -8.69
N ALA A 72 -8.14 6.44 -9.99
CA ALA A 72 -8.60 5.51 -11.03
C ALA A 72 -7.72 4.25 -11.13
N SER A 73 -6.49 4.26 -10.60
CA SER A 73 -5.61 3.09 -10.59
C SER A 73 -5.87 2.12 -9.43
N ILE A 74 -6.70 2.52 -8.45
CA ILE A 74 -7.06 1.73 -7.25
C ILE A 74 -8.56 1.44 -7.16
N LEU A 75 -9.27 1.63 -8.29
CA LEU A 75 -10.66 1.26 -8.47
C LEU A 75 -10.77 0.32 -9.66
N THR A 76 -11.64 -0.68 -9.56
CA THR A 76 -12.12 -1.37 -10.76
C THR A 76 -13.26 -0.57 -11.41
N LEU A 77 -13.55 -0.85 -12.68
CA LEU A 77 -14.75 -0.31 -13.32
C LEU A 77 -16.04 -0.74 -12.58
N LYS A 78 -16.04 -1.94 -11.99
CA LYS A 78 -17.15 -2.41 -11.14
C LYS A 78 -17.35 -1.51 -9.93
N ASP A 79 -16.28 -1.18 -9.21
CA ASP A 79 -16.34 -0.31 -8.03
C ASP A 79 -16.79 1.10 -8.44
N ALA A 80 -16.25 1.60 -9.55
CA ALA A 80 -16.67 2.85 -10.18
C ALA A 80 -18.16 2.86 -10.58
N GLY A 81 -18.73 1.69 -10.92
CA GLY A 81 -20.12 1.53 -11.32
C GLY A 81 -21.14 2.10 -10.32
N SER A 82 -20.83 2.01 -9.02
CA SER A 82 -21.64 2.62 -7.96
C SER A 82 -21.66 4.16 -8.05
N PHE A 83 -20.49 4.79 -8.24
CA PHE A 83 -20.35 6.23 -8.45
C PHE A 83 -20.99 6.69 -9.76
N LEU A 84 -20.92 5.84 -10.79
CA LEU A 84 -21.51 6.05 -12.11
C LEU A 84 -23.03 5.81 -12.14
N ARG A 85 -23.63 5.32 -11.04
CA ARG A 85 -25.05 4.93 -10.95
C ARG A 85 -25.48 3.91 -12.01
N LEU A 86 -24.58 2.98 -12.37
CA LEU A 86 -24.87 1.93 -13.33
C LEU A 86 -25.75 0.86 -12.69
N ASN A 87 -26.80 0.44 -13.40
CA ASN A 87 -27.60 -0.70 -12.99
C ASN A 87 -26.97 -2.03 -13.44
N GLY A 88 -27.50 -3.16 -12.93
CA GLY A 88 -26.97 -4.49 -13.24
C GLY A 88 -27.01 -4.86 -14.73
N ALA A 89 -28.03 -4.39 -15.47
CA ALA A 89 -28.14 -4.66 -16.90
C ALA A 89 -27.06 -3.92 -17.71
N GLN A 90 -26.81 -2.65 -17.38
CA GLN A 90 -25.73 -1.85 -17.96
C GLN A 90 -24.36 -2.47 -17.66
N LEU A 91 -24.10 -2.83 -16.40
CA LEU A 91 -22.85 -3.49 -16.02
C LEU A 91 -22.62 -4.78 -16.82
N ALA A 92 -23.64 -5.63 -16.94
CA ALA A 92 -23.54 -6.86 -17.71
C ALA A 92 -23.32 -6.61 -19.21
N ALA A 93 -23.95 -5.58 -19.79
CA ALA A 93 -23.76 -5.20 -21.19
C ALA A 93 -22.34 -4.66 -21.47
N ILE A 94 -21.86 -3.77 -20.60
CA ILE A 94 -20.50 -3.23 -20.62
C ILE A 94 -19.49 -4.38 -20.55
N ASP A 95 -19.62 -5.29 -19.59
CA ASP A 95 -18.66 -6.40 -19.41
C ASP A 95 -18.57 -7.29 -20.66
N ARG A 96 -19.72 -7.64 -21.26
CA ARG A 96 -19.76 -8.43 -22.49
C ARG A 96 -19.05 -7.72 -23.64
N LYS A 97 -19.30 -6.42 -23.83
CA LYS A 97 -18.68 -5.62 -24.90
C LYS A 97 -17.17 -5.44 -24.67
N LEU A 98 -16.76 -5.16 -23.43
CA LEU A 98 -15.35 -4.99 -23.08
C LEU A 98 -14.53 -6.25 -23.35
N LYS A 99 -15.07 -7.43 -23.01
CA LYS A 99 -14.39 -8.72 -23.23
C LYS A 99 -14.17 -9.07 -24.70
N LEU A 100 -14.90 -8.43 -25.62
CA LEU A 100 -14.72 -8.61 -27.07
C LEU A 100 -13.67 -7.67 -27.67
N LEU A 101 -13.23 -6.64 -26.94
CA LEU A 101 -12.23 -5.71 -27.43
C LEU A 101 -10.84 -6.36 -27.45
N PRO A 102 -10.06 -6.21 -28.54
CA PRO A 102 -8.67 -6.59 -28.53
C PRO A 102 -7.87 -5.63 -27.63
N VAL A 103 -6.87 -6.15 -26.93
CA VAL A 103 -5.87 -5.32 -26.24
C VAL A 103 -4.80 -4.93 -27.26
N THR A 104 -4.79 -3.65 -27.65
CA THR A 104 -3.89 -3.12 -28.68
C THR A 104 -2.48 -2.88 -28.15
N ALA A 105 -1.51 -2.63 -29.05
CA ALA A 105 -0.17 -2.23 -28.64
C ALA A 105 -0.16 -0.92 -27.84
N SER A 106 -1.03 0.03 -28.20
CA SER A 106 -1.20 1.29 -27.46
C SER A 106 -1.73 1.06 -26.05
N ASP A 107 -2.71 0.16 -25.89
CA ASP A 107 -3.24 -0.18 -24.55
C ASP A 107 -2.13 -0.78 -23.68
N ARG A 108 -1.35 -1.73 -24.22
CA ARG A 108 -0.22 -2.33 -23.50
C ARG A 108 0.80 -1.28 -23.06
N GLN A 109 1.14 -0.34 -23.93
CA GLN A 109 2.09 0.72 -23.63
C GLN A 109 1.56 1.66 -22.54
N ALA A 110 0.30 2.10 -22.67
CA ALA A 110 -0.35 2.98 -21.70
C ALA A 110 -0.44 2.33 -20.30
N ARG A 111 -0.80 1.04 -20.24
CA ARG A 111 -0.84 0.27 -18.99
C ARG A 111 0.53 0.19 -18.31
N CYS A 112 1.61 0.02 -19.08
CA CYS A 112 2.95 -0.08 -18.52
C CYS A 112 3.59 1.27 -18.17
N ALA A 113 3.09 2.39 -18.71
CA ALA A 113 3.68 3.71 -18.51
C ALA A 113 3.70 4.21 -17.05
N ARG A 114 2.87 3.64 -16.16
CA ARG A 114 2.85 3.96 -14.71
C ARG A 114 3.94 3.26 -13.90
N TYR A 115 4.66 2.32 -14.51
CA TYR A 115 5.76 1.60 -13.89
C TYR A 115 7.10 2.13 -14.39
N ASP A 116 8.15 1.99 -13.59
CA ASP A 116 9.51 2.34 -13.95
C ASP A 116 10.47 1.19 -13.64
N ASN A 117 11.62 1.18 -14.32
CA ASN A 117 12.75 0.28 -14.05
C ASN A 117 13.98 1.07 -13.56
N ASP A 118 13.78 2.29 -13.07
CA ASP A 118 14.87 3.17 -12.69
C ASP A 118 15.52 2.66 -11.42
N ARG A 119 16.81 2.36 -11.49
CA ARG A 119 17.57 1.76 -10.38
C ARG A 119 18.42 2.84 -9.70
N PRO A 120 17.94 3.47 -8.62
CA PRO A 120 18.74 4.45 -7.91
C PRO A 120 20.00 3.81 -7.33
N VAL A 121 21.08 4.60 -7.28
CA VAL A 121 22.29 4.28 -6.54
C VAL A 121 22.15 4.94 -5.17
N PHE A 122 22.31 4.15 -4.11
CA PHE A 122 22.20 4.64 -2.74
C PHE A 122 23.58 4.87 -2.14
N ASP A 123 23.81 6.08 -1.65
CA ASP A 123 24.89 6.35 -0.70
C ASP A 123 24.32 6.14 0.72
N LEU A 124 24.50 4.94 1.25
CA LEU A 124 23.92 4.57 2.55
C LEU A 124 24.80 5.11 3.68
N PRO A 125 24.21 5.82 4.67
CA PRO A 125 24.95 6.20 5.86
C PRO A 125 25.43 4.98 6.63
N ARG A 126 26.39 5.18 7.55
CA ARG A 126 26.78 4.13 8.50
C ARG A 126 25.62 3.86 9.45
N GLY A 127 25.43 2.60 9.81
CA GLY A 127 24.37 2.19 10.73
C GLY A 127 23.82 0.82 10.39
N LYS A 128 23.12 0.22 11.36
CA LYS A 128 22.37 -1.01 11.19
C LYS A 128 21.10 -1.00 12.05
N PRO A 129 20.01 -1.65 11.60
CA PRO A 129 19.80 -2.20 10.26
C PRO A 129 19.85 -1.16 9.12
N ARG A 130 19.97 -1.66 7.89
CA ARG A 130 19.84 -0.88 6.65
C ARG A 130 18.41 -0.96 6.13
N ILE A 131 17.79 0.17 5.91
CA ILE A 131 16.36 0.30 5.63
C ILE A 131 16.17 1.02 4.29
N LEU A 132 15.36 0.43 3.41
CA LEU A 132 14.84 1.09 2.23
C LEU A 132 13.44 1.62 2.52
N LEU A 133 13.28 2.94 2.57
CA LEU A 133 11.97 3.58 2.62
C LEU A 133 11.44 3.73 1.19
N PHE A 134 10.37 3.03 0.88
CA PHE A 134 9.78 2.98 -0.46
C PHE A 134 8.48 3.78 -0.50
N GLU A 135 8.43 4.76 -1.40
CA GLU A 135 7.43 5.83 -1.46
C GLU A 135 6.84 6.01 -2.86
N LYS A 136 6.96 4.99 -3.73
CA LYS A 136 6.28 5.00 -5.02
C LYS A 136 4.79 4.81 -4.79
N MET A 137 3.96 5.64 -5.43
CA MET A 137 2.52 5.42 -5.53
C MET A 137 2.07 5.51 -6.98
N THR A 138 1.13 4.64 -7.37
CA THR A 138 0.33 4.83 -8.59
C THR A 138 -1.10 5.23 -8.28
N GLY A 139 -1.56 4.94 -7.06
CA GLY A 139 -2.89 5.22 -6.52
C GLY A 139 -3.04 6.60 -5.92
N TYR A 140 -3.59 6.67 -4.71
CA TYR A 140 -3.78 7.91 -3.98
C TYR A 140 -2.50 8.29 -3.22
N ARG A 141 -2.11 9.57 -3.27
CA ARG A 141 -1.04 10.10 -2.42
C ARG A 141 -1.65 11.11 -1.46
N ASP A 142 -1.75 10.73 -0.19
CA ASP A 142 -2.00 11.70 0.88
C ASP A 142 -0.67 12.35 1.29
N GLY A 143 -0.41 13.55 0.78
CA GLY A 143 0.86 14.26 1.01
C GLY A 143 1.19 14.41 2.50
N PRO A 144 0.29 14.95 3.34
CA PRO A 144 0.51 15.12 4.76
C PRO A 144 0.94 13.84 5.51
N SER A 145 0.26 12.70 5.34
CA SER A 145 0.68 11.44 6.00
C SER A 145 2.03 10.95 5.49
N VAL A 146 2.25 10.95 4.17
CA VAL A 146 3.48 10.46 3.55
C VAL A 146 4.68 11.25 4.05
N ASP A 147 4.57 12.58 4.05
CA ASP A 147 5.64 13.48 4.45
C ASP A 147 5.91 13.36 5.96
N ALA A 148 4.87 13.25 6.80
CA ALA A 148 5.03 13.04 8.24
C ALA A 148 5.67 11.68 8.58
N ALA A 149 5.26 10.63 7.90
CA ALA A 149 5.85 9.29 8.05
C ALA A 149 7.31 9.26 7.63
N HIS A 150 7.65 9.93 6.52
CA HIS A 150 9.03 10.07 6.05
C HIS A 150 9.91 10.67 7.13
N GLU A 151 9.53 11.86 7.62
CA GLU A 151 10.27 12.55 8.68
C GLU A 151 10.40 11.70 9.95
N ALA A 152 9.33 11.00 10.34
CA ALA A 152 9.37 10.12 11.50
C ALA A 152 10.32 8.93 11.33
N PHE A 153 10.34 8.28 10.16
CA PHE A 153 11.28 7.17 9.90
C PHE A 153 12.74 7.62 9.86
N PHE A 154 13.03 8.79 9.29
CA PHE A 154 14.38 9.37 9.34
C PHE A 154 14.78 9.79 10.77
N ALA A 155 13.86 10.36 11.54
CA ALA A 155 14.10 10.69 12.95
C ALA A 155 14.33 9.43 13.80
N MET A 156 13.54 8.37 13.60
CA MET A 156 13.76 7.05 14.21
C MET A 156 15.13 6.49 13.83
N ALA A 157 15.49 6.51 12.54
CA ALA A 157 16.78 6.02 12.09
C ALA A 157 17.95 6.74 12.76
N LYS A 158 17.88 8.08 12.88
CA LYS A 158 18.87 8.89 13.61
C LYS A 158 18.97 8.49 15.09
N ARG A 159 17.84 8.34 15.79
CA ARG A 159 17.83 7.96 17.22
C ARG A 159 18.38 6.55 17.45
N LYS A 160 18.12 5.63 16.53
CA LYS A 160 18.41 4.20 16.69
C LYS A 160 19.70 3.76 16.01
N GLY A 161 20.38 4.66 15.31
CA GLY A 161 21.62 4.35 14.57
C GLY A 161 21.38 3.49 13.32
N TRP A 162 20.20 3.58 12.72
CA TRP A 162 19.87 2.86 11.49
C TRP A 162 20.39 3.62 10.28
N ALA A 163 20.74 2.87 9.24
CA ALA A 163 21.00 3.45 7.94
C ALA A 163 19.70 3.41 7.13
N ILE A 164 19.23 4.57 6.65
CA ILE A 164 17.98 4.66 5.87
C ILE A 164 18.21 5.45 4.59
N ALA A 165 17.54 5.04 3.52
CA ALA A 165 17.44 5.81 2.28
C ALA A 165 16.03 5.68 1.71
N ALA A 166 15.54 6.76 1.09
CA ALA A 166 14.21 6.81 0.50
C ALA A 166 14.25 6.77 -1.03
N THR A 167 13.19 6.24 -1.65
CA THR A 167 13.00 6.31 -3.10
C THR A 167 11.55 6.13 -3.51
N ASP A 168 11.18 6.77 -4.61
CA ASP A 168 9.92 6.60 -5.34
C ASP A 168 10.10 5.76 -6.62
N LYS A 169 11.28 5.16 -6.85
CA LYS A 169 11.61 4.41 -8.07
C LYS A 169 11.41 2.91 -7.88
N GLY A 170 10.49 2.33 -8.67
CA GLY A 170 10.15 0.90 -8.62
C GLY A 170 11.36 0.00 -8.89
N GLY A 171 12.30 0.44 -9.73
CA GLY A 171 13.53 -0.30 -10.01
C GLY A 171 14.44 -0.52 -8.78
N ALA A 172 14.20 0.15 -7.66
CA ALA A 172 14.86 -0.16 -6.38
C ALA A 172 14.49 -1.56 -5.86
N ILE A 173 13.32 -2.11 -6.22
CA ILE A 173 12.91 -3.47 -5.88
C ILE A 173 13.54 -4.46 -6.87
N HIS A 174 14.87 -4.52 -6.82
CA HIS A 174 15.71 -5.37 -7.66
C HIS A 174 16.66 -6.20 -6.78
N PRO A 175 16.99 -7.46 -7.12
CA PRO A 175 17.78 -8.34 -6.25
C PRO A 175 19.11 -7.74 -5.76
N LYS A 176 19.86 -7.07 -6.64
CA LYS A 176 21.13 -6.40 -6.28
C LYS A 176 20.95 -5.20 -5.34
N THR A 177 19.82 -4.51 -5.45
CA THR A 177 19.51 -3.35 -4.60
C THR A 177 19.03 -3.84 -3.24
N LEU A 178 18.04 -4.74 -3.22
CA LEU A 178 17.50 -5.36 -2.01
C LEU A 178 18.57 -6.13 -1.19
N ALA A 179 19.64 -6.61 -1.82
CA ALA A 179 20.75 -7.25 -1.10
C ALA A 179 21.49 -6.29 -0.15
N GLN A 180 21.37 -4.97 -0.35
CA GLN A 180 22.02 -3.94 0.48
C GLN A 180 21.22 -3.62 1.75
N PHE A 181 19.96 -4.01 1.82
CA PHE A 181 19.02 -3.65 2.88
C PHE A 181 18.61 -4.87 3.70
N ASP A 182 18.36 -4.64 4.98
CA ASP A 182 17.83 -5.62 5.92
C ASP A 182 16.30 -5.63 5.89
N ALA A 183 15.66 -4.47 5.69
CA ALA A 183 14.21 -4.33 5.55
C ALA A 183 13.79 -3.29 4.51
N VAL A 184 12.58 -3.45 3.97
CA VAL A 184 11.89 -2.47 3.14
C VAL A 184 10.67 -1.96 3.91
N ILE A 185 10.51 -0.64 3.97
CA ILE A 185 9.33 0.01 4.53
C ILE A 185 8.49 0.56 3.38
N TRP A 186 7.23 0.16 3.28
CA TRP A 186 6.24 0.80 2.41
C TRP A 186 5.56 1.92 3.19
N ASN A 187 5.93 3.15 2.87
CA ASN A 187 5.38 4.35 3.48
C ASN A 187 4.12 4.76 2.71
N ASN A 188 2.94 4.40 3.25
CA ASN A 188 1.64 4.80 2.70
C ASN A 188 1.49 4.49 1.19
N VAL A 189 2.05 3.36 0.74
CA VAL A 189 2.12 3.00 -0.68
C VAL A 189 0.74 2.62 -1.20
N SER A 190 0.14 3.46 -2.04
CA SER A 190 -1.13 3.16 -2.71
C SER A 190 -0.92 2.82 -4.19
N GLY A 191 -1.65 1.82 -4.65
CA GLY A 191 -1.67 1.32 -6.01
C GLY A 191 -0.72 0.16 -6.27
N ASP A 192 -0.88 -0.42 -7.46
CA ASP A 192 0.02 -1.45 -7.95
C ASP A 192 1.28 -0.84 -8.58
N VAL A 193 2.33 -0.79 -7.76
CA VAL A 193 3.54 0.01 -8.00
C VAL A 193 4.72 -0.78 -8.58
N LEU A 194 4.62 -2.11 -8.67
CA LEU A 194 5.74 -2.98 -9.06
C LEU A 194 5.49 -3.73 -10.38
N THR A 195 6.53 -3.80 -11.22
CA THR A 195 6.54 -4.70 -12.39
C THR A 195 6.52 -6.18 -11.95
N LEU A 196 6.23 -7.10 -12.88
CA LEU A 196 6.21 -8.53 -12.59
C LEU A 196 7.58 -9.04 -12.08
N SER A 197 8.68 -8.52 -12.62
CA SER A 197 10.03 -8.87 -12.16
C SER A 197 10.33 -8.31 -10.78
N GLN A 198 9.89 -7.09 -10.49
CA GLN A 198 10.03 -6.45 -9.18
C GLN A 198 9.20 -7.17 -8.10
N ARG A 199 7.97 -7.59 -8.42
CA ARG A 199 7.14 -8.44 -7.54
C ARG A 199 7.86 -9.72 -7.13
N LYS A 200 8.46 -10.43 -8.11
CA LYS A 200 9.26 -11.64 -7.85
C LYS A 200 10.48 -11.34 -6.97
N ALA A 201 11.15 -10.20 -7.18
CA ALA A 201 12.30 -9.79 -6.38
C ALA A 201 11.91 -9.54 -4.91
N LEU A 202 10.78 -8.86 -4.66
CA LEU A 202 10.26 -8.65 -3.31
C LEU A 202 9.90 -9.99 -2.63
N GLN A 203 9.14 -10.86 -3.30
CA GLN A 203 8.80 -12.19 -2.79
C GLN A 203 10.05 -12.99 -2.41
N HIS A 204 11.08 -12.94 -3.25
CA HIS A 204 12.34 -13.65 -2.98
C HIS A 204 13.16 -13.01 -1.86
N PHE A 205 13.16 -11.69 -1.75
CA PHE A 205 13.77 -10.97 -0.63
C PHE A 205 13.18 -11.42 0.71
N LEU A 206 11.85 -11.49 0.80
CA LEU A 206 11.13 -11.93 2.00
C LEU A 206 11.38 -13.39 2.32
N LYS A 207 11.25 -14.30 1.34
CA LYS A 207 11.52 -15.73 1.53
C LYS A 207 12.91 -16.01 2.11
N ARG A 208 13.90 -15.18 1.78
CA ARG A 208 15.29 -15.28 2.27
C ARG A 208 15.56 -14.52 3.57
N GLY A 209 14.55 -13.98 4.24
CA GLY A 209 14.70 -13.32 5.54
C GLY A 209 14.86 -11.80 5.47
N GLY A 210 14.50 -11.15 4.36
CA GLY A 210 14.31 -9.70 4.34
C GLY A 210 13.08 -9.29 5.15
N GLY A 211 13.15 -8.13 5.80
CA GLY A 211 12.04 -7.54 6.55
C GLY A 211 11.10 -6.70 5.70
N PHE A 212 9.82 -6.67 6.06
CA PHE A 212 8.83 -5.78 5.46
C PHE A 212 8.02 -5.07 6.53
N VAL A 213 7.89 -3.75 6.39
CA VAL A 213 7.03 -2.91 7.23
C VAL A 213 6.13 -2.14 6.30
N ALA A 214 4.83 -2.14 6.52
CA ALA A 214 3.89 -1.37 5.72
C ALA A 214 2.97 -0.57 6.65
N VAL A 215 2.72 0.69 6.29
CA VAL A 215 1.84 1.57 7.06
C VAL A 215 0.67 2.08 6.23
N HIS A 216 -0.47 2.16 6.90
CA HIS A 216 -1.73 2.79 6.52
C HIS A 216 -2.11 2.57 5.05
N GLY A 217 -1.84 3.55 4.17
CA GLY A 217 -2.21 3.51 2.74
C GLY A 217 -1.73 2.25 2.00
N SER A 218 -0.68 1.60 2.52
CA SER A 218 -0.15 0.32 2.02
C SER A 218 -1.17 -0.83 1.95
N ALA A 219 -2.31 -0.74 2.66
CA ALA A 219 -3.42 -1.66 2.46
C ALA A 219 -4.79 -0.97 2.51
N GLY A 220 -4.84 0.31 2.12
CA GLY A 220 -6.06 1.13 2.12
C GLY A 220 -6.78 1.22 0.77
N ASP A 221 -6.30 0.51 -0.25
CA ASP A 221 -6.88 0.59 -1.60
C ASP A 221 -8.20 -0.17 -1.72
N PRO A 222 -9.26 0.41 -2.32
CA PRO A 222 -10.52 -0.28 -2.56
C PRO A 222 -10.38 -1.54 -3.44
N ALA A 223 -9.44 -1.50 -4.40
CA ALA A 223 -9.11 -2.61 -5.27
C ALA A 223 -7.60 -2.87 -5.29
N THR A 224 -7.21 -4.14 -5.28
CA THR A 224 -5.82 -4.60 -5.40
C THR A 224 -5.68 -5.51 -6.63
N PHE A 225 -4.56 -5.36 -7.35
CA PHE A 225 -4.28 -6.10 -8.60
C PHE A 225 -3.09 -7.06 -8.45
N TRP A 226 -2.84 -7.47 -7.20
CA TRP A 226 -1.83 -8.43 -6.82
C TRP A 226 -2.33 -9.23 -5.62
N ASP A 227 -3.04 -10.33 -5.87
CA ASP A 227 -3.69 -11.10 -4.80
C ASP A 227 -2.69 -11.57 -3.74
N TRP A 228 -1.51 -12.05 -4.14
CA TRP A 228 -0.45 -12.42 -3.20
C TRP A 228 -0.06 -11.27 -2.24
N TYR A 229 -0.09 -10.02 -2.70
CA TYR A 229 0.20 -8.88 -1.80
C TYR A 229 -0.90 -8.72 -0.76
N ALA A 230 -2.16 -8.71 -1.19
CA ALA A 230 -3.28 -8.47 -0.27
C ALA A 230 -3.54 -9.66 0.66
N ASP A 231 -3.55 -10.88 0.12
CA ASP A 231 -4.00 -12.08 0.81
C ASP A 231 -2.87 -12.81 1.55
N ASP A 232 -1.67 -12.89 0.94
CA ASP A 232 -0.54 -13.57 1.59
C ASP A 232 0.27 -12.59 2.44
N LEU A 233 0.78 -11.51 1.83
CA LEU A 233 1.72 -10.59 2.48
C LEU A 233 1.05 -9.75 3.56
N ILE A 234 0.01 -8.98 3.22
CA ILE A 234 -0.75 -8.18 4.20
C ILE A 234 -1.67 -9.08 5.02
N GLY A 235 -2.37 -10.03 4.38
CA GLY A 235 -3.31 -10.94 5.05
C GLY A 235 -4.72 -10.38 5.22
N ALA A 236 -5.02 -9.20 4.65
CA ALA A 236 -6.31 -8.54 4.75
C ALA A 236 -6.59 -7.66 3.52
N ARG A 237 -7.86 -7.58 3.13
CA ARG A 237 -8.35 -6.66 2.08
C ARG A 237 -9.17 -5.54 2.68
N PHE A 238 -8.89 -4.30 2.28
CA PHE A 238 -9.64 -3.12 2.72
C PHE A 238 -11.14 -3.25 2.43
N ALA A 239 -11.97 -2.89 3.42
CA ALA A 239 -13.42 -2.79 3.29
C ALA A 239 -13.92 -1.34 3.29
N GLY A 240 -13.22 -0.44 3.99
CA GLY A 240 -13.63 0.96 4.11
C GLY A 240 -13.06 1.61 5.37
N HIS A 241 -13.33 2.90 5.50
CA HIS A 241 -13.08 3.70 6.69
C HIS A 241 -14.31 4.57 6.99
N PRO A 242 -14.47 5.09 8.23
CA PRO A 242 -15.55 6.00 8.55
C PRO A 242 -15.58 7.24 7.64
N MET A 243 -16.77 7.75 7.34
CA MET A 243 -16.95 8.96 6.52
C MET A 243 -17.65 10.12 7.27
N GLY A 244 -18.16 9.88 8.48
CA GLY A 244 -18.98 10.85 9.22
C GLY A 244 -18.88 10.71 10.73
N PRO A 245 -17.92 11.39 11.40
CA PRO A 245 -16.74 12.03 10.80
C PRO A 245 -15.69 10.99 10.37
N GLN A 246 -14.82 11.35 9.42
CA GLN A 246 -13.75 10.48 8.91
C GLN A 246 -12.72 10.16 10.00
N PHE A 247 -12.21 11.20 10.65
CA PHE A 247 -11.23 11.08 11.73
C PHE A 247 -11.92 11.07 13.08
N GLN A 248 -11.67 10.03 13.87
CA GLN A 248 -12.32 9.81 15.17
C GLN A 248 -11.29 9.39 16.20
N ASP A 249 -11.48 9.80 17.44
CA ASP A 249 -10.81 9.17 18.56
C ASP A 249 -11.28 7.71 18.67
N ALA A 250 -10.34 6.78 18.80
CA ALA A 250 -10.63 5.40 19.13
C ALA A 250 -9.60 4.86 20.12
N ARG A 251 -10.04 3.95 20.99
CA ARG A 251 -9.18 3.24 21.92
C ARG A 251 -8.54 2.06 21.21
N ILE A 252 -7.21 2.04 21.20
CA ILE A 252 -6.38 0.96 20.71
C ILE A 252 -5.95 0.10 21.91
N VAL A 253 -6.11 -1.22 21.79
CA VAL A 253 -5.78 -2.19 22.84
C VAL A 253 -4.62 -3.06 22.36
N VAL A 254 -3.56 -3.18 23.16
CA VAL A 254 -2.39 -4.02 22.84
C VAL A 254 -2.63 -5.45 23.32
N GLU A 255 -2.63 -6.40 22.39
CA GLU A 255 -2.75 -7.83 22.70
C GLU A 255 -1.38 -8.46 23.03
N ASP A 256 -0.37 -8.22 22.19
CA ASP A 256 0.96 -8.83 22.32
C ASP A 256 1.93 -7.94 23.11
N ARG A 257 1.72 -7.81 24.42
CA ARG A 257 2.50 -6.88 25.28
C ARG A 257 3.92 -7.34 25.57
N GLU A 258 4.17 -8.64 25.49
CA GLU A 258 5.47 -9.24 25.81
C GLU A 258 6.30 -9.53 24.56
N GLY A 259 5.64 -9.62 23.39
CA GLY A 259 6.31 -9.86 22.13
C GLY A 259 7.15 -8.67 21.66
N PRO A 260 8.04 -8.93 20.68
CA PRO A 260 9.07 -7.99 20.28
C PRO A 260 8.55 -6.67 19.69
N VAL A 261 7.30 -6.65 19.20
CA VAL A 261 6.68 -5.43 18.67
C VAL A 261 5.93 -4.67 19.77
N GLY A 262 5.16 -5.36 20.63
CA GLY A 262 4.39 -4.69 21.67
C GLY A 262 5.14 -4.42 22.98
N GLN A 263 6.37 -4.92 23.14
CA GLN A 263 7.17 -4.68 24.34
C GLN A 263 7.36 -3.18 24.63
N GLY A 264 6.92 -2.77 25.82
CA GLY A 264 7.02 -1.39 26.31
C GLY A 264 5.96 -0.44 25.76
N LEU A 265 4.97 -0.95 25.02
CA LEU A 265 3.75 -0.19 24.72
C LEU A 265 2.85 -0.12 25.97
N PRO A 266 2.06 0.96 26.14
CA PRO A 266 0.99 0.97 27.12
C PRO A 266 -0.01 -0.15 26.81
N PRO A 267 -0.75 -0.69 27.80
CA PRO A 267 -1.77 -1.72 27.55
C PRO A 267 -2.85 -1.25 26.57
N GLU A 268 -3.14 0.04 26.57
CA GLU A 268 -4.07 0.71 25.67
C GLU A 268 -3.75 2.20 25.60
N TRP A 269 -4.18 2.85 24.52
CA TRP A 269 -4.19 4.31 24.42
C TRP A 269 -5.32 4.76 23.49
N THR A 270 -5.69 6.03 23.58
CA THR A 270 -6.65 6.65 22.66
C THR A 270 -5.90 7.61 21.77
N MET A 271 -6.17 7.53 20.47
CA MET A 271 -5.68 8.50 19.50
C MET A 271 -6.77 8.77 18.46
N LYS A 272 -6.61 9.88 17.71
CA LYS A 272 -7.51 10.25 16.63
C LYS A 272 -6.85 10.01 15.28
N ASP A 273 -7.46 9.17 14.45
CA ASP A 273 -6.99 8.84 13.11
C ASP A 273 -8.16 8.39 12.21
N GLU A 274 -7.85 7.95 10.99
CA GLU A 274 -8.76 7.21 10.10
C GLU A 274 -8.65 5.70 10.35
N TRP A 275 -9.77 5.06 10.70
CA TRP A 275 -9.79 3.66 11.11
C TRP A 275 -10.23 2.73 9.98
N TYR A 276 -9.30 1.90 9.50
CA TYR A 276 -9.60 0.92 8.46
C TYR A 276 -10.34 -0.28 9.01
N SER A 277 -11.35 -0.72 8.27
CA SER A 277 -11.98 -2.02 8.44
C SER A 277 -11.63 -2.89 7.24
N PHE A 278 -11.58 -4.21 7.46
CA PHE A 278 -11.15 -5.18 6.46
C PHE A 278 -12.25 -6.18 6.15
N LYS A 279 -12.27 -6.68 4.90
CA LYS A 279 -13.24 -7.68 4.42
C LYS A 279 -13.07 -9.03 5.12
N ASN A 280 -11.88 -9.29 5.64
CA ASN A 280 -11.51 -10.47 6.40
C ASN A 280 -10.69 -10.06 7.61
N ASN A 281 -10.77 -10.84 8.68
CA ASN A 281 -9.93 -10.65 9.85
C ASN A 281 -8.54 -11.27 9.59
N PRO A 282 -7.43 -10.51 9.71
CA PRO A 282 -6.08 -11.00 9.43
C PRO A 282 -5.64 -12.15 10.35
N ARG A 283 -6.25 -12.31 11.53
CA ARG A 283 -6.00 -13.45 12.43
C ARG A 283 -6.35 -14.77 11.76
N ALA A 284 -7.47 -14.83 11.03
CA ALA A 284 -7.89 -16.01 10.28
C ALA A 284 -6.93 -16.34 9.12
N SER A 285 -6.19 -15.34 8.63
CA SER A 285 -5.15 -15.50 7.62
C SER A 285 -3.81 -15.95 8.22
N GLY A 286 -3.70 -16.15 9.54
CA GLY A 286 -2.48 -16.57 10.24
C GLY A 286 -1.59 -15.42 10.75
N SER A 287 -2.12 -14.21 10.87
CA SER A 287 -1.38 -13.08 11.47
C SER A 287 -1.37 -13.17 13.00
N ALA A 288 -0.23 -12.80 13.61
CA ALA A 288 -0.15 -12.54 15.04
C ALA A 288 -0.50 -11.06 15.31
N ILE A 289 -1.59 -10.83 16.05
CA ILE A 289 -2.15 -9.51 16.26
C ILE A 289 -1.37 -8.78 17.37
N ILE A 290 -0.95 -7.55 17.08
CA ILE A 290 -0.25 -6.69 18.04
C ILE A 290 -1.24 -5.79 18.76
N ALA A 291 -2.17 -5.18 18.01
CA ALA A 291 -3.18 -4.29 18.55
C ALA A 291 -4.50 -4.35 17.80
N THR A 292 -5.59 -4.08 18.52
CA THR A 292 -6.97 -3.97 18.01
C THR A 292 -7.59 -2.62 18.34
N LEU A 293 -8.69 -2.28 17.67
CA LEU A 293 -9.57 -1.18 18.03
C LEU A 293 -10.74 -1.67 18.91
N ASP A 294 -11.12 -0.88 19.92
CA ASP A 294 -12.41 -1.05 20.59
C ASP A 294 -13.51 -0.29 19.83
N GLU A 295 -14.35 -1.03 19.09
CA GLU A 295 -15.46 -0.47 18.31
C GLU A 295 -16.53 0.24 19.14
N ARG A 296 -16.52 0.15 20.47
CA ARG A 296 -17.41 0.92 21.35
C ARG A 296 -16.92 2.35 21.57
N SER A 297 -15.67 2.62 21.23
CA SER A 297 -15.03 3.94 21.42
C SER A 297 -15.21 4.89 20.23
N TYR A 298 -15.67 4.39 19.08
CA TYR A 298 -15.87 5.19 17.86
C TYR A 298 -17.05 4.66 17.02
N SER A 299 -17.39 5.35 15.94
CA SER A 299 -18.47 4.98 15.01
C SER A 299 -17.92 4.45 13.68
N PRO A 300 -17.85 3.12 13.47
CA PRO A 300 -17.45 2.49 12.20
C PRO A 300 -18.56 2.55 11.15
N LYS A 301 -18.87 3.76 10.66
CA LYS A 301 -19.88 3.99 9.60
C LYS A 301 -19.24 4.59 8.37
N GLY A 302 -19.19 3.81 7.29
CA GLY A 302 -18.62 4.19 6.01
C GLY A 302 -19.55 5.05 5.16
N MET A 303 -19.18 5.20 3.89
CA MET A 303 -19.95 5.95 2.91
C MET A 303 -21.38 5.40 2.79
N GLY A 304 -22.37 6.29 2.70
CA GLY A 304 -23.77 5.89 2.56
C GLY A 304 -24.35 5.11 3.76
N GLY A 305 -23.70 5.16 4.93
CA GLY A 305 -24.13 4.43 6.12
C GLY A 305 -23.72 2.96 6.16
N GLN A 306 -22.77 2.55 5.31
CA GLN A 306 -22.17 1.21 5.36
C GLN A 306 -21.72 0.85 6.78
N ASP A 307 -22.15 -0.30 7.28
CA ASP A 307 -21.63 -0.84 8.54
C ASP A 307 -20.24 -1.42 8.29
N LEU A 308 -19.24 -0.85 8.95
CA LEU A 308 -17.84 -1.25 8.83
C LEU A 308 -17.36 -2.07 10.02
N ARG A 309 -18.24 -2.44 10.96
CA ARG A 309 -17.86 -3.28 12.10
C ARG A 309 -17.23 -4.59 11.64
N MET A 310 -16.07 -4.91 12.21
CA MET A 310 -15.42 -6.22 12.16
C MET A 310 -15.90 -7.13 13.29
N GLY A 311 -16.63 -6.58 14.28
CA GLY A 311 -17.20 -7.33 15.40
C GLY A 311 -16.33 -7.22 16.66
N GLY A 312 -16.33 -8.27 17.48
CA GLY A 312 -15.57 -8.28 18.74
C GLY A 312 -14.03 -8.30 18.58
N ASP A 313 -13.52 -8.46 17.35
CA ASP A 313 -12.09 -8.50 17.03
C ASP A 313 -11.82 -7.63 15.81
N HIS A 314 -11.27 -6.43 16.04
CA HIS A 314 -10.88 -5.46 15.02
C HIS A 314 -9.36 -5.22 15.04
N PRO A 315 -8.54 -6.10 14.42
CA PRO A 315 -7.09 -5.88 14.33
C PRO A 315 -6.71 -4.63 13.55
N ILE A 316 -5.76 -3.86 14.08
CA ILE A 316 -5.25 -2.62 13.45
C ILE A 316 -3.73 -2.65 13.23
N ALA A 317 -3.01 -3.52 13.93
CA ALA A 317 -1.59 -3.79 13.67
C ALA A 317 -1.26 -5.26 13.92
N TRP A 318 -0.50 -5.88 13.04
CA TRP A 318 -0.18 -7.31 13.12
C TRP A 318 1.15 -7.67 12.45
N THR A 319 1.62 -8.87 12.76
CA THR A 319 2.82 -9.47 12.18
C THR A 319 2.54 -10.78 11.47
N ARG A 320 3.37 -11.11 10.49
CA ARG A 320 3.33 -12.37 9.72
C ARG A 320 4.75 -12.85 9.40
N CYS A 321 4.89 -14.15 9.20
CA CYS A 321 6.10 -14.74 8.66
C CYS A 321 5.93 -15.05 7.17
N MET A 322 6.89 -14.65 6.33
CA MET A 322 6.92 -14.94 4.89
C MET A 322 8.19 -15.72 4.55
N GLY A 323 8.11 -17.04 4.59
CA GLY A 323 9.31 -17.88 4.62
C GLY A 323 10.14 -17.54 5.84
N ARG A 324 11.39 -17.07 5.64
CA ARG A 324 12.25 -16.59 6.74
C ARG A 324 12.04 -15.11 7.07
N GLY A 325 11.27 -14.39 6.26
CA GLY A 325 11.05 -12.94 6.38
C GLY A 325 10.03 -12.60 7.44
N ARG A 326 10.19 -11.40 8.01
CA ARG A 326 9.35 -10.84 9.06
C ARG A 326 8.58 -9.66 8.49
N VAL A 327 7.25 -9.73 8.59
CA VAL A 327 6.33 -8.77 7.99
C VAL A 327 5.53 -8.13 9.10
N PHE A 328 5.50 -6.80 9.13
CA PHE A 328 4.62 -6.02 9.99
C PHE A 328 3.74 -5.12 9.13
N TYR A 329 2.46 -5.04 9.49
CA TYR A 329 1.54 -4.05 8.94
C TYR A 329 0.84 -3.32 10.07
N SER A 330 0.67 -2.01 9.90
CA SER A 330 -0.15 -1.14 10.73
C SER A 330 -1.12 -0.36 9.84
N ALA A 331 -2.41 -0.38 10.16
CA ALA A 331 -3.42 0.44 9.49
C ALA A 331 -3.47 1.89 10.02
N ILE A 332 -2.73 2.20 11.09
CA ILE A 332 -2.63 3.53 11.69
C ILE A 332 -1.74 4.41 10.81
N GLY A 333 -2.10 5.69 10.60
CA GLY A 333 -1.20 6.68 10.03
C GLY A 333 -1.75 7.57 8.92
N HIS A 334 -3.05 7.84 8.87
CA HIS A 334 -3.58 8.88 7.96
C HIS A 334 -3.21 10.26 8.47
N ARG A 335 -3.37 10.46 9.78
CA ARG A 335 -3.11 11.76 10.38
C ARG A 335 -1.62 11.96 10.61
N PRO A 336 -1.04 13.10 10.21
CA PRO A 336 0.36 13.43 10.50
C PRO A 336 0.73 13.26 11.98
N GLU A 337 -0.22 13.57 12.87
CA GLU A 337 -0.05 13.47 14.32
C GLU A 337 0.15 12.04 14.82
N ALA A 338 -0.26 11.01 14.07
CA ALA A 338 0.04 9.63 14.41
C ALA A 338 1.55 9.41 14.52
N TYR A 339 2.33 10.01 13.61
CA TYR A 339 3.78 9.82 13.53
C TYR A 339 4.58 10.60 14.58
N SER A 340 3.90 11.35 15.46
CA SER A 340 4.48 11.95 16.66
C SER A 340 3.87 11.42 17.96
N ASP A 341 2.87 10.52 17.89
CA ASP A 341 2.33 9.84 19.06
C ASP A 341 3.37 8.90 19.68
N PRO A 342 3.70 9.04 20.99
CA PRO A 342 4.75 8.25 21.61
C PRO A 342 4.52 6.73 21.56
N ALA A 343 3.28 6.27 21.70
CA ALA A 343 2.95 4.84 21.67
C ALA A 343 3.10 4.31 20.24
N TYR A 344 2.60 5.04 19.23
CA TYR A 344 2.72 4.59 17.85
C TYR A 344 4.16 4.64 17.33
N VAL A 345 4.93 5.70 17.64
CA VAL A 345 6.35 5.77 17.31
C VAL A 345 7.13 4.62 17.94
N LYS A 346 6.84 4.28 19.21
CA LYS A 346 7.44 3.12 19.88
C LYS A 346 7.10 1.81 19.17
N MET A 347 5.85 1.62 18.74
CA MET A 347 5.42 0.44 17.99
C MET A 347 6.18 0.33 16.66
N LEU A 348 6.28 1.42 15.88
CA LEU A 348 7.03 1.45 14.64
C LEU A 348 8.52 1.16 14.85
N GLU A 349 9.12 1.73 15.90
CA GLU A 349 10.53 1.47 16.22
C GLU A 349 10.78 -0.02 16.53
N ASN A 350 9.91 -0.61 17.33
CA ASN A 350 9.97 -2.03 17.67
C ASN A 350 9.71 -2.91 16.43
N ALA A 351 8.73 -2.57 15.60
CA ALA A 351 8.37 -3.29 14.38
C ALA A 351 9.51 -3.30 13.35
N VAL A 352 10.15 -2.15 13.11
CA VAL A 352 11.33 -2.06 12.22
C VAL A 352 12.49 -2.87 12.80
N GLY A 353 12.76 -2.71 14.10
CA GLY A 353 13.81 -3.45 14.78
C GLY A 353 13.60 -4.97 14.72
N TRP A 354 12.38 -5.44 14.89
CA TRP A 354 12.00 -6.85 14.76
C TRP A 354 12.08 -7.34 13.32
N SER A 355 11.52 -6.59 12.37
CA SER A 355 11.46 -6.99 10.95
C SER A 355 12.84 -7.09 10.32
N ALA A 356 13.78 -6.24 10.76
CA ALA A 356 15.14 -6.20 10.26
C ALA A 356 16.12 -7.10 11.05
N LYS A 357 15.66 -7.91 12.02
CA LYS A 357 16.51 -8.94 12.65
C LYS A 357 16.96 -9.91 11.55
N GLY A 358 18.26 -9.93 11.30
CA GLY A 358 18.85 -10.46 10.07
C GLY A 358 18.44 -11.88 9.70
N ARG A 359 18.77 -12.26 8.45
CA ARG A 359 18.31 -13.48 7.77
C ARG A 359 18.55 -14.79 8.54
N GLN A 360 19.43 -14.81 9.55
CA GLN A 360 19.84 -16.02 10.27
C GLN A 360 18.80 -16.54 11.27
N ASP A 361 18.00 -15.67 11.90
CA ASP A 361 17.15 -16.07 13.04
C ASP A 361 15.75 -16.58 12.65
N GLY A 362 15.50 -16.81 11.35
CA GLY A 362 14.19 -17.25 10.84
C GLY A 362 13.05 -16.31 11.23
N CYS A 363 11.82 -16.67 10.87
CA CYS A 363 10.61 -16.09 11.46
C CYS A 363 9.84 -17.25 12.09
N THR A 364 9.73 -17.25 13.41
CA THR A 364 8.88 -18.21 14.12
C THR A 364 7.55 -17.54 14.40
N SER A 365 6.49 -18.06 13.80
CA SER A 365 5.13 -17.67 14.15
C SER A 365 4.83 -18.22 15.54
N SER A 366 4.96 -17.40 16.57
CA SER A 366 4.33 -17.65 17.86
C SER A 366 2.83 -17.47 17.67
N ALA A 367 2.16 -18.51 17.16
CA ALA A 367 0.71 -18.61 17.32
C ALA A 367 0.47 -18.76 18.82
N SER A 368 0.23 -17.65 19.52
CA SER A 368 -0.33 -17.71 20.87
C SER A 368 -1.71 -18.35 20.72
N GLY A 369 -1.85 -19.54 21.28
CA GLY A 369 -3.10 -20.28 21.30
C GLY A 369 -4.18 -19.43 21.95
N ALA A 370 -5.22 -19.11 21.17
CA ALA A 370 -6.49 -18.72 21.72
C ALA A 370 -7.09 -19.95 22.40
N THR A 371 -6.82 -20.13 23.69
CA THR A 371 -7.76 -20.85 24.54
C THR A 371 -9.05 -20.03 24.54
N GLY A 372 -10.10 -20.60 23.95
CA GLY A 372 -11.42 -20.01 23.93
C GLY A 372 -11.83 -19.53 25.32
N ARG A 373 -12.42 -18.34 25.36
CA ARG A 373 -13.33 -17.99 26.45
C ARG A 373 -14.72 -18.08 25.85
N ASP A 374 -15.43 -19.10 26.31
CA ASP A 374 -16.88 -19.24 26.20
C ASP A 374 -17.60 -18.03 26.82
#